data_AF-A0A519T0G4-F1
#
_entry.id   AF-A0A519T0G4-F1
#
_cell.length_a   1.000
_cell.length_b   1.000
_cell.length_c   1.000
_cell.angle_alpha   90.00
_cell.angle_beta   90.00
_cell.angle_gamma   90.00
#
_symmetry.space_group_name_H-M   'P 1'
#
loop_
_entity.id
_entity.type
_entity.pdbx_description
1 polymer ?
#
loop_
_entity_poly.entity_id
_entity_poly.type
_entity_poly.pdbx_seq_one_letter_code
_entity_poly.pdbx_strand_id
1 'polypeptide(L)'
;MALLPKPEVLLFASGDLRLAANQKCWPAQQAMEAQLTAALARQGWAVRRAHAYDPVKQHGFLDSQKMGLEVFRGIDPQQPLLVAESVWQYSHHVLAGLTTHQGPILTVANWSGQWPGLVGMLNLNGCLTKAGVTYST
;
A
#
# COMPACT_ATOMS: atom_id res chain seq x y z
N MET A 1 -26.99 1.60 22.92
CA MET A 1 -26.62 1.94 21.53
C MET A 1 -25.55 0.97 21.09
N ALA A 2 -25.79 0.17 20.05
CA ALA A 2 -24.72 -0.63 19.44
C ALA A 2 -23.73 0.33 18.77
N LEU A 3 -22.44 0.19 19.07
CA LEU A 3 -21.39 0.91 18.35
C LEU A 3 -21.44 0.46 16.88
N LEU A 4 -21.70 1.40 15.97
CA LEU A 4 -21.54 1.12 14.54
C LEU A 4 -20.08 0.70 14.29
N PRO A 5 -19.83 -0.30 13.43
CA PRO A 5 -18.48 -0.72 13.12
C PRO A 5 -17.68 0.46 12.56
N LYS A 6 -16.43 0.61 13.03
CA LYS A 6 -15.52 1.64 12.51
C LYS A 6 -15.31 1.41 11.01
N PRO A 7 -15.29 2.47 10.18
CA PRO A 7 -14.95 2.32 8.78
C PRO A 7 -13.53 1.75 8.66
N GLU A 8 -13.32 0.84 7.72
CA GLU A 8 -12.06 0.12 7.51
C GLU A 8 -11.44 0.51 6.17
N VAL A 9 -10.13 0.76 6.16
CA VAL A 9 -9.32 0.97 4.95
C VAL A 9 -8.30 -0.16 4.78
N LEU A 10 -8.13 -0.61 3.54
CA LEU A 10 -7.14 -1.62 3.18
C LEU A 10 -5.77 -1.00 2.95
N LEU A 11 -4.72 -1.53 3.58
CA LEU A 11 -3.35 -1.11 3.36
C LEU A 11 -2.63 -2.04 2.38
N PHE A 12 -2.11 -1.45 1.31
CA PHE A 12 -1.22 -2.05 0.32
C PHE A 12 0.18 -1.45 0.44
N ALA A 13 1.20 -2.21 0.03
CA ALA A 13 2.60 -1.79 -0.01
C ALA A 13 3.30 -2.57 -1.14
N SER A 14 3.80 -1.86 -2.14
CA SER A 14 4.48 -2.39 -3.32
C SER A 14 5.99 -2.41 -3.08
N GLY A 15 6.66 -3.47 -3.53
CA GLY A 15 8.08 -3.67 -3.29
C GLY A 15 8.98 -3.34 -4.47
N ASP A 16 10.28 -3.41 -4.21
CA ASP A 16 11.35 -3.51 -5.20
C ASP A 16 11.36 -4.92 -5.81
N LEU A 17 11.95 -5.07 -7.01
CA LEU A 17 12.23 -6.37 -7.61
C LEU A 17 13.40 -7.09 -6.93
N ARG A 18 14.25 -6.36 -6.20
CA ARG A 18 15.42 -6.89 -5.50
C ARG A 18 15.03 -7.27 -4.08
N LEU A 19 15.06 -8.57 -3.79
CA LEU A 19 14.81 -9.12 -2.45
C LEU A 19 15.59 -8.39 -1.34
N ALA A 20 16.88 -8.15 -1.55
CA ALA A 20 17.72 -7.49 -0.56
C ALA A 20 17.30 -6.03 -0.26
N ALA A 21 16.71 -5.32 -1.23
CA ALA A 21 16.18 -3.98 -0.99
C ALA A 21 14.92 -4.04 -0.12
N ASN A 22 14.01 -4.98 -0.43
CA ASN A 22 12.80 -5.22 0.37
C ASN A 22 13.13 -5.61 1.81
N GLN A 23 14.06 -6.54 2.02
CA GLN A 23 14.48 -6.98 3.35
C GLN A 23 15.08 -5.84 4.17
N LYS A 24 15.98 -5.05 3.58
CA LYS A 24 16.64 -3.93 4.29
C LYS A 24 15.68 -2.79 4.61
N CYS A 25 14.71 -2.52 3.74
CA CYS A 25 13.75 -1.44 3.91
C CYS A 25 12.55 -1.85 4.79
N TRP A 26 12.28 -3.15 4.94
CA TRP A 26 11.12 -3.66 5.68
C TRP A 26 10.92 -3.04 7.08
N PRO A 27 11.95 -2.86 7.92
CA PRO A 27 11.77 -2.20 9.22
C PRO A 27 11.25 -0.76 9.11
N ALA A 28 11.69 -0.01 8.09
CA ALA A 28 11.22 1.35 7.85
C ALA A 28 9.75 1.37 7.39
N GLN A 29 9.38 0.43 6.50
CA GLN A 29 7.99 0.25 6.10
C GLN A 29 7.09 -0.09 7.28
N GLN A 30 7.48 -1.05 8.11
CA GLN A 30 6.69 -1.44 9.29
C GLN A 30 6.51 -0.27 10.27
N ALA A 31 7.57 0.52 10.50
CA ALA A 31 7.49 1.71 11.35
C ALA A 31 6.52 2.76 10.78
N MET A 32 6.57 3.00 9.47
CA MET A 32 5.64 3.91 8.78
C MET A 32 4.19 3.39 8.84
N GLU A 33 3.95 2.09 8.57
CA GLU A 33 2.62 1.47 8.66
C GLU A 33 2.03 1.60 10.07
N ALA A 34 2.85 1.46 11.12
CA ALA A 34 2.42 1.65 12.51
C ALA A 34 2.03 3.10 12.82
N GLN A 35 2.83 4.08 12.38
CA GLN A 35 2.53 5.50 12.56
C GLN A 35 1.26 5.90 11.79
N LEU A 36 1.12 5.44 10.55
CA LEU A 36 -0.05 5.67 9.72
C LEU A 36 -1.32 5.05 10.34
N THR A 37 -1.23 3.82 10.84
CA THR A 37 -2.34 3.14 11.53
C THR A 37 -2.78 3.91 12.77
N ALA A 38 -1.83 4.39 13.59
CA ALA A 38 -2.13 5.20 14.76
C ALA A 38 -2.78 6.55 14.37
N ALA A 39 -2.35 7.17 13.27
CA ALA A 39 -2.94 8.41 12.77
C ALA A 39 -4.39 8.21 12.29
N LEU A 40 -4.66 7.16 11.51
CA LEU A 40 -5.99 6.81 11.02
C LEU A 40 -6.94 6.41 12.17
N ALA A 41 -6.43 5.69 13.17
CA ALA A 41 -7.20 5.34 14.37
C ALA A 41 -7.68 6.57 15.15
N ARG A 42 -6.88 7.65 15.23
CA ARG A 42 -7.30 8.92 15.83
C ARG A 42 -8.42 9.61 15.04
N GLN A 43 -8.53 9.32 13.75
CA GLN A 43 -9.62 9.79 12.88
C GLN A 43 -10.82 8.83 12.84
N GLY A 44 -10.84 7.80 13.68
CA GLY A 44 -11.94 6.85 13.77
C GLY A 44 -11.90 5.69 12.78
N TRP A 45 -10.82 5.54 11.99
CA TRP A 45 -10.67 4.48 11.00
C TRP A 45 -9.94 3.26 11.56
N ALA A 46 -10.33 2.07 11.10
CA ALA A 46 -9.56 0.84 11.24
C ALA A 46 -8.70 0.62 10.00
N VAL A 47 -7.51 0.04 10.17
CA VAL A 47 -6.60 -0.32 9.07
C VAL A 47 -6.42 -1.83 9.06
N ARG A 48 -6.62 -2.44 7.89
CA ARG A 48 -6.31 -3.85 7.67
C ARG A 48 -5.33 -3.99 6.52
N ARG A 49 -4.20 -4.66 6.78
CA ARG A 49 -3.22 -4.97 5.74
C ARG A 49 -3.78 -6.01 4.78
N ALA A 50 -3.74 -5.73 3.48
CA ALA A 50 -4.35 -6.59 2.46
C ALA A 50 -3.53 -7.86 2.15
N HIS A 51 -2.26 -7.87 2.55
CA HIS A 51 -1.33 -8.98 2.35
C HIS A 51 -0.45 -9.17 3.60
N ALA A 52 0.05 -10.38 3.81
CA ALA A 52 0.80 -10.74 5.01
C ALA A 52 2.31 -10.55 4.82
N TYR A 53 3.04 -10.52 5.94
CA TYR A 53 4.49 -10.68 5.95
C TYR A 53 4.85 -12.11 5.53
N ASP A 54 5.85 -12.25 4.65
CA ASP A 54 6.41 -13.54 4.25
C ASP A 54 7.68 -13.84 5.09
N PRO A 55 7.68 -14.87 5.96
CA PRO A 55 8.83 -15.19 6.80
C PRO A 55 10.02 -15.78 6.02
N VAL A 56 9.80 -16.32 4.82
CA VAL A 56 10.85 -16.85 3.95
C VAL A 56 11.53 -15.71 3.21
N LYS A 57 10.76 -14.79 2.64
CA LYS A 57 11.30 -13.59 1.96
C LYS A 57 11.78 -12.51 2.92
N GLN A 58 11.28 -12.55 4.16
CA GLN A 58 11.57 -11.62 5.24
C GLN A 58 11.10 -10.18 4.99
N HIS A 59 9.99 -10.01 4.26
CA HIS A 59 9.31 -8.73 4.08
C HIS A 59 7.81 -8.93 3.83
N GLY A 60 7.04 -7.86 3.98
CA GLY A 60 5.61 -7.85 3.66
C GLY A 60 5.24 -7.12 2.37
N PHE A 61 6.18 -6.70 1.52
CA PHE A 61 5.82 -6.05 0.25
C PHE A 61 5.21 -7.02 -0.76
N LEU A 62 4.33 -6.49 -1.63
CA LEU A 62 4.00 -7.14 -2.90
C LEU A 62 5.18 -7.04 -3.84
N ASP A 63 5.72 -8.16 -4.28
CA ASP A 63 6.95 -8.23 -5.09
C ASP A 63 6.75 -8.86 -6.47
N SER A 64 5.49 -9.04 -6.89
CA SER A 64 5.15 -9.45 -8.24
C SER A 64 3.75 -9.00 -8.63
N GLN A 65 3.53 -8.82 -9.93
CA GLN A 65 2.20 -8.52 -10.49
C GLN A 65 1.19 -9.64 -10.20
N LYS A 66 1.63 -10.91 -10.24
CA LYS A 66 0.77 -12.05 -9.91
C LYS A 66 0.23 -11.95 -8.48
N MET A 67 1.12 -11.74 -7.51
CA MET A 67 0.74 -11.60 -6.10
C MET A 67 -0.21 -10.42 -5.89
N GLY A 68 0.05 -9.29 -6.54
CA GLY A 68 -0.85 -8.15 -6.50
C GLY A 68 -2.25 -8.48 -7.00
N LEU A 69 -2.36 -9.07 -8.19
CA LEU A 69 -3.66 -9.50 -8.73
C LEU A 69 -4.38 -10.51 -7.83
N GLU A 70 -3.65 -11.45 -7.22
CA GLU A 70 -4.22 -12.40 -6.26
C GLU A 70 -4.81 -11.70 -5.02
N VAL A 71 -4.14 -10.66 -4.51
CA VAL A 71 -4.66 -9.85 -3.40
C VAL A 71 -5.89 -9.05 -3.82
N PHE A 72 -5.84 -8.38 -4.98
CA PHE A 72 -6.99 -7.60 -5.48
C PHE A 72 -8.23 -8.47 -5.76
N ARG A 73 -8.05 -9.73 -6.17
CA ARG A 73 -9.15 -10.69 -6.35
C ARG A 73 -9.87 -11.06 -5.05
N GLY A 74 -9.20 -10.89 -3.90
CA GLY A 74 -9.71 -11.26 -2.59
C GLY A 74 -10.40 -10.13 -1.82
N ILE A 75 -10.52 -8.94 -2.41
CA ILE A 75 -11.09 -7.76 -1.74
C ILE A 75 -12.38 -7.29 -2.40
N ASP A 76 -13.21 -6.56 -1.66
CA ASP A 76 -14.32 -5.82 -2.23
C ASP A 76 -13.78 -4.67 -3.10
N PRO A 77 -14.15 -4.58 -4.40
CA PRO A 77 -13.67 -3.54 -5.30
C PRO A 77 -14.12 -2.12 -4.91
N GLN A 78 -15.09 -1.96 -4.00
CA GLN A 78 -15.54 -0.65 -3.51
C GLN A 78 -14.90 -0.27 -2.16
N GLN A 79 -14.21 -1.19 -1.49
CA GLN A 79 -13.63 -0.92 -0.18
C GLN A 79 -12.50 0.13 -0.29
N PRO A 80 -12.52 1.23 0.49
CA PRO A 80 -11.44 2.19 0.50
C PRO A 80 -10.09 1.51 0.70
N LEU A 81 -9.09 1.92 -0.08
CA LEU A 81 -7.73 1.42 0.07
C LEU A 81 -6.71 2.54 0.06
N LEU A 82 -5.55 2.24 0.61
CA LEU A 82 -4.36 3.07 0.52
C LEU A 82 -3.14 2.26 0.10
N VAL A 83 -2.25 2.88 -0.65
CA VAL A 83 -0.93 2.33 -1.01
C VAL A 83 0.13 3.13 -0.28
N ALA A 84 0.81 2.50 0.69
CA ALA A 84 1.75 3.15 1.59
C ALA A 84 3.18 2.68 1.31
N GLU A 85 4.07 3.62 0.96
CA GLU A 85 5.42 3.30 0.47
C GLU A 85 6.54 3.95 1.31
N SER A 86 7.44 3.12 1.81
CA SER A 86 8.73 3.55 2.39
C SER A 86 9.92 3.14 1.54
N VAL A 87 9.71 2.38 0.46
CA VAL A 87 10.75 1.79 -0.40
C VAL A 87 10.61 2.27 -1.85
N TRP A 88 11.67 2.13 -2.66
CA TRP A 88 11.47 2.15 -4.11
C TRP A 88 10.57 0.97 -4.50
N GLN A 89 9.58 1.23 -5.35
CA GLN A 89 8.60 0.24 -5.72
C GLN A 89 8.38 0.18 -7.24
N TYR A 90 7.96 -0.98 -7.74
CA TYR A 90 7.56 -1.14 -9.13
C TYR A 90 6.04 -1.19 -9.28
N SER A 91 5.46 -0.13 -9.88
CA SER A 91 4.01 0.09 -9.91
C SER A 91 3.21 -1.08 -10.49
N HIS A 92 3.79 -1.88 -11.38
CA HIS A 92 3.13 -3.06 -11.95
C HIS A 92 2.66 -4.10 -10.92
N HIS A 93 3.20 -4.10 -9.70
CA HIS A 93 2.70 -4.96 -8.62
C HIS A 93 1.26 -4.61 -8.23
N VAL A 94 0.87 -3.34 -8.31
CA VAL A 94 -0.45 -2.87 -7.84
C VAL A 94 -1.30 -2.23 -8.93
N LEU A 95 -0.68 -1.71 -9.99
CA LEU A 95 -1.34 -0.88 -11.00
C LEU A 95 -2.53 -1.57 -11.66
N ALA A 96 -2.38 -2.83 -12.08
CA ALA A 96 -3.47 -3.56 -12.73
C ALA A 96 -4.70 -3.73 -11.82
N GLY A 97 -4.48 -3.94 -10.52
CA GLY A 97 -5.57 -4.01 -9.55
C GLY A 97 -6.22 -2.64 -9.32
N LEU A 98 -5.40 -1.60 -9.14
CA LEU A 98 -5.86 -0.22 -8.92
C LEU A 98 -6.66 0.32 -10.11
N THR A 99 -6.32 -0.05 -11.35
CA THR A 99 -7.09 0.36 -12.55
C THR A 99 -8.49 -0.25 -12.62
N THR A 100 -8.73 -1.33 -11.88
CA THR A 100 -10.05 -2.01 -11.83
C THR A 100 -10.80 -1.76 -10.52
N HIS A 101 -10.15 -1.10 -9.56
CA HIS A 101 -10.73 -0.77 -8.27
C HIS A 101 -11.72 0.40 -8.43
N GLN A 102 -12.85 0.32 -7.73
CA GLN A 102 -13.97 1.26 -7.84
C GLN A 102 -14.08 2.17 -6.61
N GLY A 103 -13.48 1.76 -5.50
CA GLY A 103 -13.41 2.55 -4.26
C GLY A 103 -12.37 3.67 -4.31
N PRO A 104 -12.37 4.55 -3.30
CA PRO A 104 -11.39 5.63 -3.20
C PRO A 104 -9.98 5.09 -2.91
N ILE A 105 -9.00 5.69 -3.58
CA ILE A 105 -7.58 5.34 -3.48
C ILE A 105 -6.82 6.50 -2.84
N LEU A 106 -6.07 6.22 -1.78
CA LEU A 106 -5.11 7.13 -1.17
C LEU A 106 -3.68 6.61 -1.40
N THR A 107 -2.75 7.45 -1.83
CA THR A 107 -1.32 7.11 -1.86
C THR A 107 -0.60 7.84 -0.74
N VAL A 108 0.26 7.14 0.00
CA VAL A 108 0.98 7.70 1.15
C VAL A 108 2.44 7.27 1.06
N ALA A 109 3.36 8.14 1.45
CA ALA A 109 4.77 7.81 1.49
C ALA A 109 5.43 8.28 2.78
N ASN A 110 6.59 7.69 3.07
CA ASN A 110 7.52 8.26 4.03
C ASN A 110 8.10 9.60 3.53
N TRP A 111 8.60 10.41 4.47
CA TRP A 111 9.44 11.57 4.18
C TRP A 111 10.85 11.29 4.70
N SER A 112 11.71 10.68 3.88
CA SER A 112 13.07 10.31 4.30
C SER A 112 14.08 10.41 3.15
N GLY A 113 15.31 10.82 3.48
CA GLY A 113 16.45 10.77 2.53
C GLY A 113 17.14 9.41 2.46
N GLN A 114 16.85 8.48 3.38
CA GLN A 114 17.48 7.16 3.43
C GLN A 114 16.79 6.15 2.51
N TRP A 115 15.46 6.11 2.55
CA TRP A 115 14.64 5.20 1.75
C TRP A 115 13.67 5.96 0.85
N PRO A 116 13.61 5.65 -0.46
CA PRO A 116 12.97 6.49 -1.46
C PRO A 116 11.47 6.19 -1.64
N GLY A 117 10.73 6.01 -0.55
CA GLY A 117 9.29 5.74 -0.58
C GLY A 117 8.49 6.85 -1.27
N LEU A 118 8.83 8.13 -1.01
CA LEU A 118 8.25 9.26 -1.73
C LEU A 118 8.43 9.15 -3.25
N VAL A 119 9.64 8.78 -3.70
CA VAL A 119 9.94 8.64 -5.12
C VAL A 119 9.16 7.46 -5.72
N GLY A 120 9.08 6.35 -4.99
CA GLY A 120 8.27 5.19 -5.37
C GLY A 120 6.78 5.52 -5.50
N MET A 121 6.21 6.23 -4.53
CA MET A 121 4.82 6.67 -4.55
C MET A 121 4.55 7.66 -5.68
N LEU A 122 5.43 8.62 -5.93
CA LEU A 122 5.28 9.57 -7.04
C LEU A 122 5.33 8.88 -8.41
N ASN A 123 6.13 7.82 -8.56
CA ASN A 123 6.11 6.97 -9.76
C ASN A 123 4.76 6.23 -9.92
N LEU A 124 4.16 5.74 -8.84
CA LEU A 124 2.81 5.16 -8.87
C LEU A 124 1.77 6.22 -9.27
N ASN A 125 1.82 7.41 -8.66
CA ASN A 125 0.94 8.52 -8.96
C ASN A 125 0.99 8.91 -10.46
N GLY A 126 2.18 8.95 -11.05
CA GLY A 126 2.35 9.16 -12.49
C GLY A 126 1.68 8.08 -13.34
N CYS A 127 1.77 6.81 -12.91
CA CYS A 127 1.11 5.69 -13.57
C CYS A 127 -0.43 5.77 -13.45
N LEU A 128 -0.96 6.09 -12.26
CA LEU A 128 -2.39 6.26 -12.02
C LEU A 128 -2.98 7.41 -12.83
N THR A 129 -2.30 8.56 -12.86
CA THR A 129 -2.66 9.72 -13.67
C THR A 129 -2.73 9.33 -15.15
N LYS A 130 -1.69 8.67 -15.66
CA LYS A 130 -1.66 8.20 -17.06
C LYS A 130 -2.79 7.23 -17.38
N ALA A 131 -3.20 6.40 -16.42
CA ALA A 131 -4.28 5.43 -16.57
C ALA A 131 -5.68 6.02 -16.34
N GLY A 132 -5.81 7.32 -16.04
CA GLY A 132 -7.10 7.95 -15.76
C GLY A 132 -7.73 7.52 -14.43
N VAL A 133 -6.93 6.99 -13.50
CA VAL A 133 -7.40 6.57 -12.18
C VAL A 133 -7.40 7.76 -11.23
N THR A 134 -8.53 8.00 -10.56
CA THR A 134 -8.63 9.05 -9.53
C THR A 134 -8.01 8.56 -8.22
N TYR A 135 -7.15 9.38 -7.62
CA TYR A 135 -6.52 9.11 -6.33
C TYR A 135 -6.30 10.40 -5.55
N SER A 136 -6.08 10.29 -4.24
CA SER A 136 -5.59 11.36 -3.37
C SER A 136 -4.17 11.03 -2.90
N THR A 137 -3.40 12.05 -2.50
CA THR A 137 -2.05 11.92 -1.91
C THR A 137 -1.92 12.81 -0.70
#